data_AF-A0A7Z7IJN1-F1
#
_entry.id   AF-A0A7Z7IJN1-F1
#
_cell.length_a   1.000
_cell.length_b   1.000
_cell.length_c   1.000
_cell.angle_alpha   90.00
_cell.angle_beta   90.00
_cell.angle_gamma   90.00
#
_symmetry.space_group_name_H-M   'P 1'
#
loop_
_entity.id
_entity.type
_entity.pdbx_description
1 polymer ?
#
loop_
_entity_poly.entity_id
_entity_poly.type
_entity_poly.pdbx_seq_one_letter_code
_entity_poly.pdbx_strand_id
1 'polypeptide(L)'
;MEKGLKRELAFAVAALTVTVSPLAACINQRSSQPATSPPAAGAPPGTERMTTQLKSANGTLVANATIDFANGYATLTLETVPNQILTPGFHGLHIHSVGKCEANSVAPTGGTAGDFNSAGGHFQVPGHTGYPSSGDLTSLEVRSDGSAKLVTTTNSFTAADLRNSSGTALIIHQDPDNFGNIPTARYTQKNGAPGPDEETLATGDSGKRVACGVIAAATTTTTSPTTETPTGTTITTTTAVPPPSTSTSTSTVTVTSVPTTTTTPTKTVTTPSLPPGS
;
A
#
# COMPACT_ATOMS: atom_id res chain seq x y z
N MET A 1 37.50 -29.02 50.79
CA MET A 1 38.51 -28.03 50.35
C MET A 1 37.76 -26.89 49.71
N GLU A 2 37.56 -25.85 50.50
CA GLU A 2 36.76 -24.67 50.23
C GLU A 2 37.64 -23.64 49.50
N LYS A 3 37.16 -23.06 48.40
CA LYS A 3 37.75 -21.85 47.82
C LYS A 3 36.61 -20.90 47.44
N GLY A 4 36.24 -20.06 48.41
CA GLY A 4 35.41 -18.88 48.20
C GLY A 4 36.19 -17.81 47.42
N LEU A 5 35.64 -17.40 46.29
CA LEU A 5 36.15 -16.29 45.49
C LEU A 5 35.52 -14.99 46.02
N LYS A 6 36.32 -14.22 46.75
CA LYS A 6 35.97 -12.88 47.22
C LYS A 6 35.96 -11.92 46.03
N ARG A 7 34.82 -11.32 45.72
CA ARG A 7 34.73 -10.15 44.83
C ARG A 7 34.59 -8.91 45.71
N GLU A 8 35.62 -8.09 45.70
CA GLU A 8 35.62 -6.79 46.38
C GLU A 8 34.73 -5.81 45.60
N LEU A 9 33.88 -5.12 46.34
CA LEU A 9 32.94 -4.13 45.85
C LEU A 9 33.58 -2.75 46.04
N ALA A 10 34.09 -2.16 44.95
CA ALA A 10 34.58 -0.78 44.98
C ALA A 10 33.39 0.18 44.87
N PHE A 11 33.04 0.84 45.97
CA PHE A 11 32.11 1.95 45.99
C PHE A 11 32.80 3.22 45.48
N ALA A 12 32.49 3.64 44.25
CA ALA A 12 32.83 4.96 43.75
C ALA A 12 31.71 5.95 44.11
N VAL A 13 31.94 6.76 45.14
CA VAL A 13 31.10 7.89 45.51
C VAL A 13 31.39 9.03 44.55
N ALA A 14 30.50 9.28 43.58
CA ALA A 14 30.55 10.47 42.74
C ALA A 14 29.78 11.60 43.44
N ALA A 15 30.50 12.65 43.81
CA ALA A 15 29.99 13.84 44.48
C ALA A 15 29.03 14.62 43.57
N LEU A 16 27.85 14.93 44.10
CA LEU A 16 26.81 15.75 43.48
C LEU A 16 27.15 17.23 43.70
N THR A 17 27.59 17.93 42.67
CA THR A 17 27.76 19.39 42.69
C THR A 17 26.45 20.06 42.27
N VAL A 18 25.71 20.58 43.24
CA VAL A 18 24.53 21.43 43.01
C VAL A 18 25.02 22.85 42.72
N THR A 19 24.93 23.28 41.46
CA THR A 19 25.10 24.68 41.08
C THR A 19 23.77 25.42 41.22
N VAL A 20 23.72 26.33 42.19
CA VAL A 20 22.61 27.27 42.38
C VAL A 20 22.80 28.44 41.43
N SER A 21 21.96 28.54 40.40
CA SER A 21 21.90 29.71 39.51
C SER A 21 20.96 30.76 40.10
N PRO A 22 21.34 32.06 40.10
CA PRO A 22 20.46 33.12 40.57
C PRO A 22 19.31 33.39 39.59
N LEU A 23 18.11 33.56 40.15
CA LEU A 23 16.93 34.09 39.48
C LEU A 23 17.19 35.54 39.06
N ALA A 24 17.48 35.76 37.77
CA ALA A 24 17.40 37.07 37.16
C ALA A 24 15.95 37.33 36.74
N ALA A 25 15.27 38.18 37.51
CA ALA A 25 13.98 38.73 37.15
C ALA A 25 14.14 39.73 36.01
N CYS A 26 13.70 39.34 34.80
CA CYS A 26 13.46 40.29 33.71
C CYS A 26 11.97 40.69 33.73
N ILE A 27 11.68 41.81 34.37
CA ILE A 27 10.53 42.65 34.00
C ILE A 27 10.90 43.31 32.68
N ASN A 28 10.14 43.05 31.62
CA ASN A 28 9.88 44.07 30.60
C ASN A 28 8.66 43.76 29.73
N GLN A 29 7.74 44.71 29.79
CA GLN A 29 6.96 45.29 28.68
C GLN A 29 6.20 44.33 27.76
N ARG A 30 4.89 44.29 27.99
CA ARG A 30 3.89 44.00 26.96
C ARG A 30 3.98 45.04 25.85
N SER A 31 4.69 44.73 24.79
CA SER A 31 4.44 45.27 23.46
C SER A 31 3.58 44.26 22.69
N SER A 32 2.35 44.66 22.38
CA SER A 32 1.45 43.92 21.51
C SER A 32 2.03 43.90 20.09
N GLN A 33 2.82 42.89 19.75
CA GLN A 33 3.17 42.59 18.36
C GLN A 33 2.15 41.58 17.80
N PRO A 34 1.63 41.80 16.58
CA PRO A 34 0.84 40.80 15.89
C PRO A 34 1.69 39.54 15.73
N ALA A 35 1.17 38.39 16.15
CA ALA A 35 1.81 37.11 15.93
C ALA A 35 1.79 36.79 14.43
N THR A 36 2.83 37.19 13.72
CA THR A 36 3.13 36.66 12.40
C THR A 36 3.71 35.26 12.61
N SER A 37 2.94 34.24 12.26
CA SER A 37 3.41 32.86 12.21
C SER A 37 4.74 32.79 11.44
N PRO A 38 5.75 32.04 11.93
CA PRO A 38 6.91 31.74 11.10
C PRO A 38 6.43 31.05 9.82
N PRO A 39 6.96 31.39 8.64
CA PRO A 39 6.69 30.60 7.45
C PRO A 39 7.15 29.17 7.75
N ALA A 40 6.29 28.19 7.46
CA ALA A 40 6.66 26.78 7.49
C ALA A 40 7.98 26.63 6.72
N ALA A 41 9.02 26.13 7.37
CA ALA A 41 10.29 25.84 6.73
C ALA A 41 9.99 24.92 5.54
N GLY A 42 10.14 25.47 4.33
CA GLY A 42 9.99 24.71 3.10
C GLY A 42 10.93 23.53 3.13
N ALA A 43 10.43 22.37 2.68
CA ALA A 43 11.26 21.18 2.51
C ALA A 43 12.54 21.56 1.73
N PRO A 44 13.72 21.04 2.11
CA PRO A 44 14.94 21.29 1.36
C PRO A 44 14.74 20.97 -0.12
N PRO A 45 15.23 21.80 -1.05
CA PRO A 45 15.20 21.48 -2.48
C PRO A 45 15.84 20.10 -2.70
N GLY A 46 15.10 19.17 -3.30
CA GLY A 46 15.57 17.81 -3.58
C GLY A 46 15.14 16.71 -2.58
N THR A 47 14.31 17.02 -1.58
CA THR A 47 13.62 16.00 -0.77
C THR A 47 12.18 15.84 -1.25
N GLU A 48 11.87 14.70 -1.86
CA GLU A 48 10.50 14.38 -2.26
C GLU A 48 9.89 13.38 -1.28
N ARG A 49 8.63 13.58 -0.88
CA ARG A 49 7.92 12.71 0.07
C ARG A 49 6.62 12.20 -0.54
N MET A 50 6.38 10.90 -0.41
CA MET A 50 5.09 10.26 -0.68
C MET A 50 4.55 9.63 0.59
N THR A 51 3.23 9.59 0.74
CA THR A 51 2.57 8.99 1.91
C THR A 51 1.41 8.13 1.46
N THR A 52 1.16 7.03 2.15
CA THR A 52 -0.03 6.22 1.92
C THR A 52 -0.57 5.63 3.22
N GLN A 53 -1.87 5.38 3.24
CA GLN A 53 -2.57 4.68 4.30
C GLN A 53 -2.97 3.30 3.77
N LEU A 54 -2.49 2.25 4.42
CA LEU A 54 -2.79 0.89 4.05
C LEU A 54 -4.07 0.47 4.77
N LYS A 55 -5.05 -0.01 4.01
CA LYS A 55 -6.34 -0.48 4.52
C LYS A 55 -6.55 -1.94 4.21
N SER A 56 -7.23 -2.66 5.10
CA SER A 56 -7.75 -4.01 4.84
C SER A 56 -8.92 -3.98 3.86
N ALA A 57 -9.34 -5.14 3.36
CA ALA A 57 -10.36 -5.25 2.32
C ALA A 57 -11.73 -4.66 2.74
N ASN A 58 -12.02 -4.64 4.04
CA ASN A 58 -13.21 -3.99 4.60
C ASN A 58 -13.06 -2.47 4.82
N GLY A 59 -11.94 -1.87 4.43
CA GLY A 59 -11.66 -0.44 4.54
C GLY A 59 -11.07 0.02 5.88
N THR A 60 -10.80 -0.90 6.83
CA THR A 60 -10.19 -0.55 8.12
C THR A 60 -8.72 -0.16 7.93
N LEU A 61 -8.29 0.94 8.55
CA LEU A 61 -6.89 1.38 8.52
C LEU A 61 -6.00 0.35 9.22
N VAL A 62 -4.90 -0.08 8.59
CA VAL A 62 -3.95 -1.08 9.12
C VAL A 62 -2.61 -0.43 9.45
N ALA A 63 -2.08 0.41 8.56
CA ALA A 63 -0.78 1.06 8.73
C ALA A 63 -0.70 2.39 7.98
N ASN A 64 0.23 3.23 8.42
CA ASN A 64 0.66 4.42 7.69
C ASN A 64 2.06 4.19 7.13
N ALA A 65 2.32 4.65 5.92
CA ALA A 65 3.63 4.59 5.30
C ALA A 65 4.04 5.94 4.71
N THR A 66 5.33 6.24 4.80
CA THR A 66 6.00 7.40 4.19
C THR A 66 7.21 6.93 3.41
N ILE A 67 7.41 7.44 2.19
CA ILE A 67 8.57 7.21 1.36
C ILE A 67 9.26 8.55 1.12
N ASP A 68 10.46 8.70 1.68
CA ASP A 68 11.29 9.89 1.53
C ASP A 68 12.40 9.62 0.52
N PHE A 69 12.42 10.40 -0.56
CA PHE A 69 13.44 10.37 -1.60
C PHE A 69 14.45 11.48 -1.34
N ALA A 70 15.68 11.08 -1.04
CA ALA A 70 16.80 11.98 -0.84
C ALA A 70 18.11 11.23 -1.14
N ASN A 71 19.15 11.96 -1.53
CA ASN A 71 20.51 11.41 -1.67
C ASN A 71 20.63 10.19 -2.62
N GLY A 72 19.73 10.09 -3.61
CA GLY A 72 19.75 9.01 -4.61
C GLY A 72 19.11 7.68 -4.19
N TYR A 73 18.38 7.65 -3.06
CA TYR A 73 17.63 6.46 -2.63
C TYR A 73 16.30 6.85 -1.97
N ALA A 74 15.42 5.86 -1.79
CA ALA A 74 14.15 5.95 -1.08
C ALA A 74 14.30 5.40 0.35
N THR A 75 13.76 6.10 1.33
CA THR A 75 13.61 5.64 2.71
C THR A 75 12.13 5.39 2.99
N LEU A 76 11.73 4.13 3.17
CA LEU A 76 10.38 3.74 3.56
C LEU A 76 10.30 3.66 5.08
N THR A 77 9.34 4.37 5.68
CA THR A 77 8.90 4.18 7.07
C THR A 77 7.46 3.70 7.08
N LEU A 78 7.20 2.55 7.67
CA LEU A 78 5.85 1.98 7.84
C LEU A 78 5.59 1.71 9.32
N GLU A 79 4.41 2.08 9.80
CA GLU A 79 3.98 1.85 11.19
C GLU A 79 2.49 1.45 11.23
N THR A 80 2.19 0.37 11.95
CA THR A 80 0.82 -0.13 12.15
C THR A 80 0.02 0.75 13.11
N VAL A 81 -1.30 0.80 12.95
CA VAL A 81 -2.20 1.37 13.96
C VAL A 81 -2.61 0.30 14.99
N PRO A 82 -3.01 0.69 16.22
CA PRO A 82 -3.28 -0.28 17.30
C PRO A 82 -4.63 -0.98 17.15
N ASN A 83 -4.72 -1.98 16.27
CA ASN A 83 -5.96 -2.74 16.03
C ASN A 83 -5.80 -4.26 15.82
N GLN A 84 -4.57 -4.79 15.86
CA GLN A 84 -4.29 -6.23 15.78
C GLN A 84 -4.88 -6.92 14.53
N ILE A 85 -5.00 -6.20 13.40
CA ILE A 85 -5.47 -6.79 12.14
C ILE A 85 -4.42 -7.75 11.55
N LEU A 86 -3.13 -7.43 11.73
CA LEU A 86 -2.04 -8.29 11.29
C LEU A 86 -1.74 -9.35 12.36
N THR A 87 -1.51 -10.58 11.92
CA THR A 87 -1.07 -11.68 12.79
C THR A 87 0.37 -11.46 13.25
N PRO A 88 0.78 -11.95 14.42
CA PRO A 88 2.19 -11.92 14.80
C PRO A 88 3.07 -12.73 13.84
N GLY A 89 4.25 -12.20 13.49
CA GLY A 89 5.20 -12.84 12.56
C GLY A 89 5.66 -11.92 11.43
N PHE A 90 6.37 -12.49 10.46
CA PHE A 90 6.81 -11.76 9.27
C PHE A 90 5.72 -11.72 8.21
N HIS A 91 5.60 -10.57 7.57
CA HIS A 91 4.71 -10.32 6.44
C HIS A 91 5.52 -9.80 5.25
N GLY A 92 5.31 -10.37 4.06
CA GLY A 92 5.83 -9.81 2.81
C GLY A 92 5.34 -8.38 2.59
N LEU A 93 6.19 -7.53 2.04
CA LEU A 93 5.91 -6.11 1.82
C LEU A 93 6.41 -5.71 0.43
N HIS A 94 5.49 -5.35 -0.46
CA HIS A 94 5.84 -5.10 -1.86
C HIS A 94 5.12 -3.87 -2.41
N ILE A 95 5.80 -3.14 -3.29
CA ILE A 95 5.15 -2.18 -4.18
C ILE A 95 4.61 -2.94 -5.39
N HIS A 96 3.35 -2.75 -5.71
CA HIS A 96 2.64 -3.34 -6.84
C HIS A 96 2.44 -2.34 -7.98
N SER A 97 2.31 -2.87 -9.20
CA SER A 97 2.42 -2.13 -10.46
C SER A 97 1.23 -1.24 -10.85
N VAL A 98 0.13 -1.32 -10.10
CA VAL A 98 -1.07 -0.51 -10.35
C VAL A 98 -1.53 0.14 -9.06
N GLY A 99 -1.80 1.44 -9.13
CA GLY A 99 -2.29 2.28 -8.03
C GLY A 99 -3.76 2.04 -7.68
N LYS A 100 -4.12 0.80 -7.37
CA LYS A 100 -5.49 0.37 -7.01
C LYS A 100 -5.49 -0.57 -5.82
N CYS A 101 -6.44 -0.34 -4.90
CA CYS A 101 -6.66 -1.18 -3.71
C CYS A 101 -8.13 -1.61 -3.63
N GLU A 102 -8.60 -2.37 -4.63
CA GLU A 102 -9.98 -2.83 -4.72
C GLU A 102 -10.15 -4.21 -4.07
N ALA A 103 -11.05 -4.34 -3.09
CA ALA A 103 -11.43 -5.64 -2.52
C ALA A 103 -12.13 -6.50 -3.59
N ASN A 104 -11.96 -7.82 -3.51
CA ASN A 104 -12.55 -8.78 -4.45
C ASN A 104 -12.44 -8.37 -5.94
N SER A 105 -11.23 -7.97 -6.36
CA SER A 105 -10.94 -7.51 -7.72
C SER A 105 -10.22 -8.58 -8.54
N VAL A 106 -10.14 -8.38 -9.86
CA VAL A 106 -9.40 -9.28 -10.78
C VAL A 106 -8.08 -8.61 -11.17
N ALA A 107 -7.03 -9.41 -11.32
CA ALA A 107 -5.73 -8.88 -11.75
C ALA A 107 -5.78 -8.39 -13.20
N PRO A 108 -4.92 -7.44 -13.61
CA PRO A 108 -4.84 -6.98 -15.00
C PRO A 108 -4.60 -8.11 -16.02
N THR A 109 -3.96 -9.20 -15.61
CA THR A 109 -3.70 -10.40 -16.41
C THR A 109 -4.84 -11.42 -16.37
N GLY A 110 -5.97 -11.10 -15.73
CA GLY A 110 -7.10 -12.00 -15.52
C GLY A 110 -6.97 -12.86 -14.25
N GLY A 111 -7.79 -13.91 -14.16
CA GLY A 111 -7.81 -14.85 -13.04
C GLY A 111 -8.98 -14.68 -12.07
N THR A 112 -8.94 -15.41 -10.97
CA THR A 112 -9.98 -15.39 -9.93
C THR A 112 -9.95 -14.07 -9.17
N ALA A 113 -11.13 -13.60 -8.77
CA ALA A 113 -11.24 -12.42 -7.93
C ALA A 113 -10.63 -12.67 -6.54
N GLY A 114 -10.00 -11.65 -5.98
CA GLY A 114 -9.38 -11.67 -4.67
C GLY A 114 -9.06 -10.26 -4.20
N ASP A 115 -8.77 -10.12 -2.91
CA ASP A 115 -8.50 -8.80 -2.35
C ASP A 115 -7.25 -8.18 -2.97
N PHE A 116 -7.42 -6.98 -3.49
CA PHE A 116 -6.37 -6.14 -4.06
C PHE A 116 -5.66 -6.71 -5.30
N ASN A 117 -6.23 -7.70 -5.98
CA ASN A 117 -5.65 -8.26 -7.21
C ASN A 117 -5.55 -7.20 -8.32
N SER A 118 -6.43 -6.19 -8.35
CA SER A 118 -6.37 -5.02 -9.25
C SER A 118 -5.02 -4.28 -9.23
N ALA A 119 -4.25 -4.41 -8.15
CA ALA A 119 -2.93 -3.79 -8.02
C ALA A 119 -1.87 -4.41 -8.96
N GLY A 120 -2.16 -5.55 -9.59
CA GLY A 120 -1.19 -6.24 -10.46
C GLY A 120 -0.12 -7.02 -9.69
N GLY A 121 0.97 -7.39 -10.38
CA GLY A 121 2.14 -8.02 -9.79
C GLY A 121 3.08 -7.02 -9.11
N HIS A 122 4.27 -7.48 -8.70
CA HIS A 122 5.29 -6.62 -8.12
C HIS A 122 5.73 -5.55 -9.13
N PHE A 123 6.05 -4.37 -8.61
CA PHE A 123 6.47 -3.24 -9.41
C PHE A 123 7.89 -3.49 -9.96
N GLN A 124 8.07 -3.20 -11.24
CA GLN A 124 9.35 -3.23 -11.92
C GLN A 124 9.54 -1.88 -12.61
N VAL A 125 10.68 -1.23 -12.41
CA VAL A 125 11.00 -0.03 -13.19
C VAL A 125 11.15 -0.39 -14.67
N PRO A 126 10.84 0.53 -15.60
CA PRO A 126 10.97 0.26 -17.03
C PRO A 126 12.36 -0.29 -17.39
N GLY A 127 12.39 -1.43 -18.09
CA GLY A 127 13.62 -2.10 -18.50
C GLY A 127 14.19 -3.10 -17.48
N HIS A 128 13.63 -3.21 -16.28
CA HIS A 128 13.97 -4.27 -15.32
C HIS A 128 12.98 -5.43 -15.40
N THR A 129 13.48 -6.66 -15.53
CA THR A 129 12.66 -7.88 -15.58
C THR A 129 13.19 -9.01 -14.69
N GLY A 130 14.26 -8.75 -13.92
CA GLY A 130 14.89 -9.74 -13.05
C GLY A 130 14.30 -9.77 -11.65
N TYR A 131 14.87 -10.65 -10.83
CA TYR A 131 14.53 -10.82 -9.41
C TYR A 131 15.76 -10.50 -8.53
N PRO A 132 15.56 -9.85 -7.36
CA PRO A 132 14.29 -9.35 -6.82
C PRO A 132 13.69 -8.24 -7.70
N SER A 133 12.37 -8.12 -7.68
CA SER A 133 11.68 -7.04 -8.39
C SER A 133 12.04 -5.68 -7.80
N SER A 134 11.89 -4.61 -8.58
CA SER A 134 12.19 -3.25 -8.10
C SER A 134 11.36 -2.87 -6.87
N GLY A 135 10.12 -3.36 -6.81
CA GLY A 135 9.17 -3.16 -5.73
C GLY A 135 9.30 -4.12 -4.53
N ASP A 136 10.25 -5.06 -4.54
CA ASP A 136 10.47 -5.95 -3.40
C ASP A 136 11.14 -5.19 -2.26
N LEU A 137 10.65 -5.37 -1.02
CA LEU A 137 11.13 -4.66 0.15
C LEU A 137 11.41 -5.63 1.30
N THR A 138 12.08 -5.13 2.33
CA THR A 138 12.25 -5.86 3.60
C THR A 138 10.90 -6.22 4.20
N SER A 139 10.74 -7.47 4.68
CA SER A 139 9.52 -7.91 5.35
C SER A 139 9.20 -7.07 6.59
N LEU A 140 7.92 -6.94 6.89
CA LEU A 140 7.42 -6.32 8.11
C LEU A 140 7.31 -7.36 9.23
N GLU A 141 7.98 -7.15 10.36
CA GLU A 141 7.84 -7.99 11.55
C GLU A 141 6.76 -7.42 12.49
N VAL A 142 5.68 -8.18 12.66
CA VAL A 142 4.58 -7.85 13.57
C VAL A 142 4.79 -8.56 14.90
N ARG A 143 4.84 -7.79 15.98
CA ARG A 143 5.01 -8.29 17.35
C ARG A 143 3.74 -9.00 17.83
N SER A 144 3.84 -9.70 18.95
CA SER A 144 2.71 -10.41 19.58
C SER A 144 1.53 -9.52 19.98
N ASP A 145 1.75 -8.20 20.13
CA ASP A 145 0.70 -7.21 20.42
C ASP A 145 0.06 -6.62 19.15
N GLY A 146 0.40 -7.16 17.97
CA GLY A 146 -0.11 -6.71 16.67
C GLY A 146 0.52 -5.43 16.14
N SER A 147 1.53 -4.87 16.84
CA SER A 147 2.23 -3.68 16.36
C SER A 147 3.49 -4.02 15.57
N ALA A 148 3.80 -3.17 14.59
CA ALA A 148 5.00 -3.26 13.78
C ALA A 148 5.49 -1.86 13.38
N LYS A 149 6.80 -1.73 13.26
CA LYS A 149 7.45 -0.57 12.65
C LYS A 149 8.62 -1.04 11.81
N LEU A 150 8.66 -0.61 10.55
CA LEU A 150 9.76 -0.86 9.63
C LEU A 150 10.33 0.48 9.15
N VAL A 151 11.65 0.58 9.15
CA VAL A 151 12.38 1.61 8.40
C VAL A 151 13.39 0.87 7.52
N THR A 152 13.29 1.05 6.22
CA THR A 152 14.20 0.42 5.24
C THR A 152 14.54 1.39 4.11
N THR A 153 15.59 1.09 3.36
CA THR A 153 16.05 1.90 2.23
C THR A 153 16.21 1.06 0.98
N THR A 154 15.93 1.64 -0.18
CA THR A 154 16.19 1.02 -1.49
C THR A 154 16.55 2.08 -2.52
N ASN A 155 17.39 1.73 -3.48
CA ASN A 155 17.70 2.56 -4.65
C ASN A 155 17.15 1.93 -5.95
N SER A 156 16.23 0.95 -5.85
CA SER A 156 15.65 0.24 -6.99
C SER A 156 14.61 1.04 -7.78
N PHE A 157 14.14 2.18 -7.25
CA PHE A 157 13.17 3.06 -7.90
C PHE A 157 13.31 4.51 -7.42
N THR A 158 12.78 5.43 -8.23
CA THR A 158 12.62 6.85 -7.90
C THR A 158 11.16 7.20 -7.67
N ALA A 159 10.91 8.41 -7.17
CA ALA A 159 9.56 8.97 -7.10
C ALA A 159 8.86 9.04 -8.46
N ALA A 160 9.59 9.38 -9.53
CA ALA A 160 9.01 9.45 -10.87
C ALA A 160 8.51 8.08 -11.34
N ASP A 161 9.26 7.01 -11.04
CA ASP A 161 8.88 5.64 -11.35
C ASP A 161 7.56 5.24 -10.67
N LEU A 162 7.38 5.62 -9.39
CA LEU A 162 6.16 5.33 -8.64
C LEU A 162 4.93 6.11 -9.13
N ARG A 163 5.13 7.27 -9.78
CA ARG A 163 4.07 8.10 -10.40
C ARG A 163 3.84 7.81 -11.88
N ASN A 164 4.26 6.64 -12.38
CA ASN A 164 3.93 6.22 -13.73
C ASN A 164 2.39 6.25 -13.99
N SER A 165 1.97 6.14 -15.25
CA SER A 165 0.56 6.27 -15.64
C SER A 165 -0.39 5.28 -14.95
N SER A 166 0.09 4.09 -14.60
CA SER A 166 -0.68 3.08 -13.87
C SER A 166 -0.72 3.34 -12.37
N GLY A 167 0.10 4.27 -11.86
CA GLY A 167 0.33 4.46 -10.45
C GLY A 167 1.02 3.27 -9.80
N THR A 168 1.07 3.25 -8.48
CA THR A 168 1.62 2.14 -7.68
C THR A 168 0.91 2.03 -6.34
N ALA A 169 0.91 0.84 -5.76
CA ALA A 169 0.32 0.57 -4.44
C ALA A 169 1.29 -0.20 -3.54
N LEU A 170 1.33 0.10 -2.25
CA LEU A 170 2.07 -0.67 -1.25
C LEU A 170 1.15 -1.75 -0.66
N ILE A 171 1.61 -2.99 -0.62
CA ILE A 171 0.85 -4.13 -0.13
C ILE A 171 1.59 -4.85 0.99
N ILE A 172 0.87 -5.12 2.07
CA ILE A 172 1.26 -6.07 3.11
C ILE A 172 0.59 -7.41 2.79
N HIS A 173 1.39 -8.47 2.75
CA HIS A 173 0.94 -9.83 2.51
C HIS A 173 0.64 -10.59 3.80
N GLN A 174 -0.05 -11.72 3.70
CA GLN A 174 -0.47 -12.54 4.83
C GLN A 174 0.72 -13.27 5.46
N ASP A 175 1.59 -13.83 4.62
CA ASP A 175 2.65 -14.75 5.04
C ASP A 175 4.04 -14.11 4.82
N PRO A 176 5.12 -14.68 5.38
CA PRO A 176 6.48 -14.20 5.16
C PRO A 176 6.89 -14.30 3.69
N ASP A 177 7.72 -13.35 3.26
CA ASP A 177 8.37 -13.39 1.95
C ASP A 177 9.59 -14.33 1.98
N ASN A 178 9.66 -15.27 1.04
CA ASN A 178 10.81 -16.15 0.87
C ASN A 178 11.89 -15.60 -0.06
N PHE A 179 11.65 -14.45 -0.71
CA PHE A 179 12.56 -13.73 -1.60
C PHE A 179 13.05 -14.55 -2.80
N GLY A 180 12.26 -15.53 -3.25
CA GLY A 180 12.69 -16.47 -4.29
C GLY A 180 13.76 -17.46 -3.84
N ASN A 181 14.03 -17.57 -2.53
CA ASN A 181 15.16 -18.32 -2.01
C ASN A 181 14.83 -19.81 -1.79
N ILE A 182 14.96 -20.59 -2.85
CA ILE A 182 14.88 -22.06 -2.79
C ILE A 182 16.22 -22.68 -3.23
N PRO A 183 17.04 -23.21 -2.30
CA PRO A 183 18.33 -23.81 -2.62
C PRO A 183 18.24 -24.98 -3.62
N THR A 184 18.75 -24.76 -4.83
CA THR A 184 18.70 -25.69 -5.98
C THR A 184 19.35 -27.05 -5.70
N ALA A 185 20.33 -27.10 -4.81
CA ALA A 185 21.03 -28.34 -4.46
C ALA A 185 20.25 -29.26 -3.49
N ARG A 186 19.20 -28.75 -2.82
CA ARG A 186 18.47 -29.49 -1.77
C ARG A 186 16.98 -29.63 -2.01
N TYR A 187 16.40 -28.77 -2.83
CA TYR A 187 14.96 -28.71 -3.05
C TYR A 187 14.64 -28.74 -4.54
N THR A 188 13.64 -29.53 -4.88
CA THR A 188 13.14 -29.70 -6.25
C THR A 188 11.65 -29.43 -6.29
N GLN A 189 11.22 -28.75 -7.35
CA GLN A 189 9.83 -28.58 -7.74
C GLN A 189 9.17 -29.94 -7.99
N LYS A 190 7.84 -29.96 -8.02
CA LYS A 190 7.04 -31.17 -8.28
C LYS A 190 7.33 -31.81 -9.64
N ASN A 191 7.74 -31.02 -10.64
CA ASN A 191 8.14 -31.48 -11.97
C ASN A 191 9.60 -32.02 -12.03
N GLY A 192 10.33 -31.98 -10.91
CA GLY A 192 11.72 -32.42 -10.80
C GLY A 192 12.77 -31.32 -11.06
N ALA A 193 12.38 -30.11 -11.46
CA ALA A 193 13.32 -29.01 -11.65
C ALA A 193 13.90 -28.52 -10.31
N PRO A 194 15.20 -28.21 -10.21
CA PRO A 194 15.79 -27.69 -8.98
C PRO A 194 15.45 -26.21 -8.76
N GLY A 195 15.28 -25.82 -7.49
CA GLY A 195 15.13 -24.40 -7.10
C GLY A 195 13.72 -23.83 -7.29
N PRO A 196 13.57 -22.49 -7.26
CA PRO A 196 12.27 -21.82 -7.29
C PRO A 196 11.63 -21.92 -8.67
N ASP A 197 10.30 -21.94 -8.70
CA ASP A 197 9.55 -21.73 -9.95
C ASP A 197 9.32 -20.23 -10.20
N GLU A 198 8.68 -19.91 -11.33
CA GLU A 198 8.42 -18.51 -11.73
C GLU A 198 7.49 -17.79 -10.75
N GLU A 199 6.54 -18.49 -10.13
CA GLU A 199 5.61 -17.91 -9.16
C GLU A 199 6.34 -17.54 -7.86
N THR A 200 7.22 -18.43 -7.39
CA THR A 200 8.09 -18.19 -6.24
C THR A 200 8.98 -16.97 -6.48
N LEU A 201 9.59 -16.88 -7.67
CA LEU A 201 10.42 -15.74 -8.05
C LEU A 201 9.62 -14.44 -8.13
N ALA A 202 8.41 -14.49 -8.68
CA ALA A 202 7.58 -13.31 -8.91
C ALA A 202 6.84 -12.78 -7.67
N THR A 203 6.65 -13.61 -6.64
CA THR A 203 5.74 -13.29 -5.52
C THR A 203 6.34 -13.53 -4.14
N GLY A 204 7.45 -14.26 -4.06
CA GLY A 204 8.03 -14.65 -2.79
C GLY A 204 7.15 -15.57 -1.93
N ASP A 205 6.12 -16.18 -2.55
CA ASP A 205 5.11 -17.03 -1.91
C ASP A 205 4.45 -16.45 -0.66
N SER A 206 4.32 -15.11 -0.59
CA SER A 206 3.80 -14.40 0.59
C SER A 206 2.29 -14.54 0.81
N GLY A 207 1.60 -15.35 0.01
CA GLY A 207 0.16 -15.60 0.14
C GLY A 207 -0.71 -14.36 -0.15
N LYS A 208 -1.86 -14.27 0.54
CA LYS A 208 -2.90 -13.27 0.29
C LYS A 208 -2.43 -11.84 0.58
N ARG A 209 -3.08 -10.86 -0.04
CA ARG A 209 -2.85 -9.42 0.19
C ARG A 209 -3.78 -8.96 1.32
N VAL A 210 -3.25 -8.60 2.48
CA VAL A 210 -4.07 -8.31 3.69
C VAL A 210 -4.29 -6.82 3.92
N ALA A 211 -3.40 -5.96 3.42
CA ALA A 211 -3.59 -4.52 3.42
C ALA A 211 -2.98 -3.87 2.18
N CYS A 212 -3.63 -2.83 1.67
CA CYS A 212 -3.18 -2.11 0.48
C CYS A 212 -3.34 -0.60 0.68
N GLY A 213 -2.33 0.16 0.26
CA GLY A 213 -2.37 1.63 0.20
C GLY A 213 -1.87 2.14 -1.15
N VAL A 214 -2.67 2.96 -1.83
CA VAL A 214 -2.25 3.59 -3.09
C VAL A 214 -1.16 4.62 -2.80
N ILE A 215 0.00 4.49 -3.43
CA ILE A 215 1.12 5.46 -3.34
C ILE A 215 0.87 6.59 -4.35
N ALA A 216 0.57 6.22 -5.59
CA ALA A 216 0.13 7.11 -6.65
C ALA A 216 -1.03 6.46 -7.40
N ALA A 217 -2.09 7.21 -7.67
CA ALA A 217 -3.25 6.69 -8.39
C ALA A 217 -2.94 6.51 -9.88
N ALA A 218 -3.58 5.53 -10.50
CA ALA A 218 -3.58 5.42 -11.96
C ALA A 218 -4.21 6.68 -12.57
N THR A 219 -3.51 7.36 -13.48
CA THR A 219 -4.08 8.46 -14.23
C THR A 219 -4.97 7.91 -15.32
N THR A 220 -6.28 8.13 -15.20
CA THR A 220 -7.16 8.01 -16.36
C THR A 220 -6.88 9.21 -17.25
N THR A 221 -6.20 9.01 -18.37
CA THR A 221 -6.19 10.00 -19.45
C THR A 221 -7.62 10.11 -19.98
N THR A 222 -8.44 10.94 -19.33
CA THR A 222 -9.65 11.46 -19.96
C THR A 222 -9.15 12.39 -21.04
N THR A 223 -8.95 11.85 -22.25
CA THR A 223 -8.92 12.67 -23.44
C THR A 223 -10.31 13.29 -23.55
N SER A 224 -10.53 14.41 -22.87
CA SER A 224 -11.62 15.30 -23.24
C SER A 224 -11.39 15.64 -24.72
N PRO A 225 -12.37 15.42 -25.61
CA PRO A 225 -12.22 15.87 -26.99
C PRO A 225 -12.12 17.39 -26.93
N THR A 226 -10.93 17.92 -27.15
CA THR A 226 -10.76 19.34 -27.46
C THR A 226 -11.57 19.58 -28.72
N THR A 227 -12.73 20.22 -28.60
CA THR A 227 -13.40 20.80 -29.76
C THR A 227 -12.49 21.93 -30.25
N GLU A 228 -11.56 21.59 -31.15
CA GLU A 228 -10.95 22.59 -32.01
C GLU A 228 -12.10 23.29 -32.73
N THR A 229 -12.26 24.58 -32.44
CA THR A 229 -13.09 25.47 -33.25
C THR A 229 -12.34 25.65 -34.57
N PRO A 230 -12.80 25.11 -35.70
CA PRO A 230 -12.15 25.37 -36.96
C PRO A 230 -12.30 26.86 -37.27
N THR A 231 -11.19 27.58 -37.36
CA THR A 231 -11.17 28.92 -37.96
C THR A 231 -11.28 28.73 -39.47
N GLY A 232 -12.50 28.45 -39.93
CA GLY A 232 -12.84 28.26 -41.33
C GLY A 232 -13.54 29.50 -41.89
N THR A 233 -12.89 30.14 -42.84
CA THR A 233 -13.35 31.31 -43.61
C THR A 233 -14.78 31.18 -44.11
N THR A 234 -15.62 32.17 -43.80
CA THR A 234 -16.97 32.32 -44.35
C THR A 234 -16.92 32.48 -45.87
N ILE A 235 -17.32 31.45 -46.62
CA ILE A 235 -17.73 31.58 -48.02
C ILE A 235 -19.24 31.38 -48.07
N THR A 236 -19.96 32.48 -48.32
CA THR A 236 -21.41 32.47 -48.55
C THR A 236 -21.69 31.81 -49.90
N THR A 237 -22.17 30.58 -49.88
CA THR A 237 -22.81 29.95 -51.05
C THR A 237 -24.28 29.68 -50.71
N THR A 238 -25.16 30.40 -51.38
CA THR A 238 -26.62 30.24 -51.27
C THR A 238 -27.03 29.02 -52.08
N THR A 239 -27.39 27.92 -51.40
CA THR A 239 -28.02 26.76 -52.05
C THR A 239 -29.33 26.43 -51.33
N ALA A 240 -30.38 26.27 -52.13
CA ALA A 240 -31.77 26.17 -51.71
C ALA A 240 -32.05 24.95 -50.80
N VAL A 241 -32.88 25.18 -49.79
CA VAL A 241 -33.39 24.21 -48.82
C VAL A 241 -34.56 23.41 -49.42
N PRO A 242 -34.49 22.06 -49.50
CA PRO A 242 -35.68 21.23 -49.68
C PRO A 242 -36.41 20.98 -48.34
N PRO A 243 -37.73 20.75 -48.36
CA PRO A 243 -38.58 20.69 -47.17
C PRO A 243 -38.35 19.44 -46.30
N PRO A 244 -38.68 19.52 -44.98
CA PRO A 244 -38.47 18.43 -44.04
C PRO A 244 -39.46 17.28 -44.22
N SER A 245 -38.95 16.04 -44.24
CA SER A 245 -39.75 14.82 -44.08
C SER A 245 -39.85 14.46 -42.59
N THR A 246 -41.08 14.44 -42.08
CA THR A 246 -41.43 13.94 -40.74
C THR A 246 -41.28 12.42 -40.67
N SER A 247 -40.41 11.92 -39.79
CA SER A 247 -40.39 10.52 -39.38
C SER A 247 -40.88 10.40 -37.94
N THR A 248 -42.05 9.79 -37.79
CA THR A 248 -42.65 9.41 -36.50
C THR A 248 -42.03 8.10 -36.04
N SER A 249 -41.36 8.10 -34.88
CA SER A 249 -40.85 6.86 -34.26
C SER A 249 -41.72 6.53 -33.05
N THR A 250 -42.51 5.46 -33.17
CA THR A 250 -43.35 4.91 -32.09
C THR A 250 -42.50 3.98 -31.24
N SER A 251 -42.28 4.31 -29.97
CA SER A 251 -41.64 3.43 -28.99
C SER A 251 -42.72 2.69 -28.21
N THR A 252 -42.83 1.38 -28.42
CA THR A 252 -43.71 0.50 -27.63
C THR A 252 -42.93 -0.04 -26.44
N VAL A 253 -43.35 0.30 -25.22
CA VAL A 253 -42.78 -0.23 -23.97
C VAL A 253 -43.62 -1.42 -23.53
N THR A 254 -43.05 -2.63 -23.60
CA THR A 254 -43.66 -3.84 -23.02
C THR A 254 -43.13 -4.03 -21.60
N VAL A 255 -43.99 -3.81 -20.61
CA VAL A 255 -43.74 -4.13 -19.20
C VAL A 255 -44.20 -5.56 -18.94
N THR A 256 -43.27 -6.48 -18.72
CA THR A 256 -43.58 -7.81 -18.18
C THR A 256 -43.03 -7.87 -16.76
N SER A 257 -43.90 -7.72 -15.78
CA SER A 257 -43.62 -8.02 -14.38
C SER A 257 -44.40 -9.27 -13.98
N VAL A 258 -43.69 -10.29 -13.51
CA VAL A 258 -44.24 -11.44 -12.79
C VAL A 258 -43.44 -11.56 -11.49
N PRO A 259 -44.08 -11.56 -10.31
CA PRO A 259 -43.36 -11.79 -9.06
C PRO A 259 -43.19 -13.30 -8.83
N THR A 260 -41.96 -13.76 -8.70
CA THR A 260 -41.65 -15.13 -8.24
C THR A 260 -41.26 -15.08 -6.78
N THR A 261 -42.15 -15.55 -5.91
CA THR A 261 -41.86 -15.90 -4.52
C THR A 261 -41.31 -17.33 -4.49
N THR A 262 -40.05 -17.50 -4.11
CA THR A 262 -39.49 -18.81 -3.79
C THR A 262 -38.88 -18.79 -2.40
N THR A 263 -39.45 -19.63 -1.55
CA THR A 263 -39.16 -19.87 -0.14
C THR A 263 -37.81 -20.57 0.06
N THR A 264 -37.05 -20.12 1.07
CA THR A 264 -35.83 -20.77 1.53
C THR A 264 -36.18 -21.97 2.43
N PRO A 265 -35.65 -23.18 2.20
CA PRO A 265 -35.80 -24.27 3.16
C PRO A 265 -34.85 -24.08 4.34
N THR A 266 -35.40 -24.15 5.56
CA THR A 266 -34.66 -24.17 6.82
C THR A 266 -33.77 -25.41 6.87
N LYS A 267 -32.44 -25.22 6.99
CA LYS A 267 -31.52 -26.30 7.37
C LYS A 267 -31.59 -26.52 8.88
N THR A 268 -32.06 -27.70 9.29
CA THR A 268 -31.89 -28.20 10.65
C THR A 268 -30.41 -28.49 10.90
N VAL A 269 -29.82 -27.81 11.89
CA VAL A 269 -28.48 -28.10 12.40
C VAL A 269 -28.60 -29.25 13.40
N THR A 270 -28.10 -30.43 13.03
CA THR A 270 -27.91 -31.54 13.98
C THR A 270 -26.49 -31.45 14.53
N THR A 271 -26.38 -31.15 15.83
CA THR A 271 -25.11 -31.14 16.56
C THR A 271 -24.68 -32.58 16.87
N PRO A 272 -23.46 -33.04 16.54
CA PRO A 272 -22.96 -34.33 17.01
C PRO A 272 -22.60 -34.23 18.50
N SER A 273 -23.10 -35.16 19.32
CA SER A 273 -22.66 -35.34 20.69
C SER A 273 -21.28 -35.99 20.74
N LEU A 274 -20.33 -35.38 21.46
CA LEU A 274 -19.03 -35.97 21.79
C LEU A 274 -19.22 -37.18 22.74
N PRO A 275 -18.49 -38.30 22.53
CA PRO A 275 -18.42 -39.38 23.52
C PRO A 275 -17.61 -38.94 24.75
N PRO A 276 -17.91 -39.47 25.94
CA PRO A 276 -17.16 -39.17 27.16
C PRO A 276 -15.74 -39.75 27.06
N GLY A 277 -14.77 -38.93 27.46
CA GLY A 277 -13.35 -39.24 27.40
C GLY A 277 -12.94 -40.44 28.27
N SER A 278 -11.88 -41.08 27.80
CA SER A 278 -11.00 -41.97 28.54
C SER A 278 -9.55 -41.57 28.24
#